data_AF-A0A5B6UJT5-F1
#
_entry.id   AF-A0A5B6UJT5-F1
#
_cell.length_a   1.000
_cell.length_b   1.000
_cell.length_c   1.000
_cell.angle_alpha   90.00
_cell.angle_beta   90.00
_cell.angle_gamma   90.00
#
_symmetry.space_group_name_H-M   'P 1'
#
loop_
_entity.id
_entity.type
_entity.pdbx_description
1 polymer ?
#
loop_
_entity_poly.entity_id
_entity_poly.type
_entity_poly.pdbx_seq_one_letter_code
_entity_poly.pdbx_strand_id
1 'polypeptide(L)'
;MSKAYDRIEWSFLEKMMSSMSFSDDWISLIMKCVKTVTYSVVLNGRNGEAFQPQRGLRQGDPLSPYLFLICAEGFSRLIQMAKNEGKLEGTNVGRGRIEVSHLFFTDDRFGSPDEKGNARSDELPISKRR
;
A
#
# COMPACT_ATOMS: atom_id res chain seq x y z
N MET A 1 -0.22 12.45 -3.48
CA MET A 1 0.17 11.46 -2.45
C MET A 1 0.82 10.30 -3.19
N SER A 2 2.11 10.37 -3.54
CA SER A 2 2.68 9.36 -4.43
C SER A 2 3.03 8.07 -3.66
N LYS A 3 2.61 6.94 -4.23
CA LYS A 3 2.95 5.55 -3.86
C LYS A 3 2.37 5.04 -2.53
N ALA A 4 1.04 4.98 -2.43
CA ALA A 4 0.34 4.44 -1.26
C ALA A 4 0.73 2.97 -0.97
N TYR A 5 0.93 2.17 -2.01
CA TYR A 5 1.37 0.78 -1.87
C TYR A 5 2.75 0.66 -1.22
N ASP A 6 3.70 1.56 -1.51
CA ASP A 6 5.07 1.47 -1.00
C ASP A 6 5.20 1.85 0.49
N ARG A 7 4.14 2.39 1.10
CA ARG A 7 4.14 2.86 2.50
C ARG A 7 3.54 1.85 3.49
N ILE A 8 2.99 0.74 3.02
CA ILE A 8 2.38 -0.26 3.91
C ILE A 8 3.44 -0.99 4.70
N GLU A 9 3.44 -0.81 6.02
CA GLU A 9 4.28 -1.58 6.93
C GLU A 9 3.74 -3.01 7.05
N TRP A 10 4.60 -4.01 6.81
CA TRP A 10 4.21 -5.42 6.84
C TRP A 10 3.77 -5.89 8.22
N SER A 11 4.37 -5.36 9.28
CA SER A 11 3.97 -5.65 10.66
C SER A 11 2.57 -5.12 10.97
N PHE A 12 2.15 -4.02 10.34
CA PHE A 12 0.80 -3.49 10.45
C PHE A 12 -0.20 -4.38 9.72
N LEU A 13 0.09 -4.78 8.47
CA LEU A 13 -0.74 -5.70 7.70
C LEU A 13 -0.97 -7.03 8.45
N GLU A 14 0.09 -7.62 8.98
CA GLU A 14 0.05 -8.88 9.75
C GLU A 14 -0.87 -8.75 10.96
N LYS A 15 -0.67 -7.72 11.79
CA LYS A 15 -1.51 -7.43 12.97
C LYS A 15 -2.97 -7.16 12.61
N MET A 16 -3.22 -6.49 11.48
CA MET A 16 -4.58 -6.20 11.03
C MET A 16 -5.32 -7.46 10.59
N MET A 17 -4.64 -8.37 9.88
CA MET A 17 -5.23 -9.65 9.51
C MET A 17 -5.50 -10.51 10.75
N SER A 18 -4.60 -10.51 11.74
CA SER A 18 -4.85 -11.18 13.03
C SER A 18 -6.04 -10.58 13.77
N SER A 19 -6.19 -9.24 13.81
CA SER A 19 -7.32 -8.60 14.50
C SER A 19 -8.67 -8.82 13.80
N MET A 20 -8.65 -9.04 12.48
CA MET A 20 -9.81 -9.46 11.70
C MET A 20 -10.11 -10.97 11.79
N SER A 21 -9.41 -11.71 12.65
CA SER A 21 -9.61 -13.15 12.88
C SER A 21 -9.36 -14.04 11.65
N PHE A 22 -8.43 -13.65 10.78
CA PHE A 22 -7.91 -14.57 9.75
C PHE A 22 -7.11 -15.70 10.42
N SER A 23 -7.15 -16.91 9.85
CA SER A 23 -6.37 -18.03 10.36
C SER A 23 -4.88 -17.80 10.19
N ASP A 24 -4.08 -18.20 11.18
CA ASP A 24 -2.63 -18.01 11.20
C ASP A 24 -1.92 -18.61 9.97
N ASP A 25 -2.41 -19.75 9.46
CA ASP A 25 -1.87 -20.38 8.24
C ASP A 25 -2.03 -19.48 7.00
N TRP A 26 -3.20 -18.85 6.85
CA TRP A 26 -3.46 -17.88 5.78
C TRP A 26 -2.60 -16.63 5.93
N ILE A 27 -2.45 -16.14 7.16
CA ILE A 27 -1.60 -14.98 7.46
C ILE A 27 -0.16 -15.30 7.05
N SER A 28 0.36 -16.45 7.48
CA SER A 28 1.71 -16.91 7.13
C SER A 28 1.91 -17.02 5.61
N LEU A 29 0.92 -17.55 4.88
CA LEU A 29 0.98 -17.68 3.43
C LEU A 29 1.03 -16.33 2.71
N ILE A 30 0.19 -15.38 3.12
CA ILE A 30 0.19 -14.02 2.59
C ILE A 30 1.50 -13.31 2.93
N MET A 31 1.94 -13.39 4.19
CA MET A 31 3.18 -12.75 4.63
C MET A 31 4.41 -13.32 3.92
N LYS A 32 4.44 -14.62 3.60
CA LYS A 32 5.47 -15.19 2.71
C LYS A 32 5.46 -14.54 1.33
N CYS A 33 4.28 -14.41 0.72
CA CYS A 33 4.16 -13.80 -0.63
C CYS A 33 4.62 -12.34 -0.65
N VAL A 34 4.32 -11.59 0.41
CA VAL A 34 4.68 -10.17 0.51
C VAL A 34 6.16 -9.99 0.88
N LYS A 35 6.71 -10.83 1.78
CA LYS A 35 8.10 -10.71 2.26
C LYS A 35 9.15 -11.17 1.25
N THR A 36 8.84 -12.08 0.31
CA THR A 36 9.84 -12.64 -0.62
C THR A 36 10.17 -11.75 -1.82
N VAL A 37 9.49 -10.62 -1.99
CA VAL A 37 9.72 -9.74 -3.15
C VAL A 37 11.13 -9.15 -3.10
N THR A 38 11.83 -9.17 -4.23
CA THR A 38 13.15 -8.54 -4.39
C THR A 38 13.11 -7.45 -5.46
N TYR A 39 13.96 -6.45 -5.31
CA TYR A 39 13.96 -5.24 -6.12
C TYR A 39 15.35 -5.06 -6.71
N SER A 40 15.45 -4.61 -7.96
CA SER A 40 16.72 -4.23 -8.56
C SER A 40 16.58 -2.87 -9.22
N VAL A 41 17.55 -1.98 -9.02
CA VAL A 41 17.59 -0.70 -9.72
C VAL A 41 18.17 -0.92 -11.10
N VAL A 42 17.45 -0.50 -12.14
CA VAL A 42 17.97 -0.51 -13.51
C VAL A 42 18.64 0.84 -13.77
N LEU A 43 19.95 0.84 -14.01
CA LEU A 43 20.71 2.04 -14.36
C LEU A 43 21.28 1.85 -15.77
N ASN A 44 20.92 2.72 -16.70
CA ASN A 44 21.39 2.68 -18.09
C ASN A 44 21.18 1.30 -18.77
N GLY A 45 20.04 0.64 -18.49
CA GLY A 45 19.71 -0.67 -19.04
C GLY A 45 20.41 -1.87 -18.38
N ARG A 46 21.24 -1.65 -17.35
CA ARG A 46 21.86 -2.72 -16.57
C ARG A 46 21.14 -2.88 -15.24
N ASN A 47 20.83 -4.12 -14.88
CA ASN A 47 20.28 -4.42 -13.55
C ASN A 47 21.41 -4.27 -12.52
N GLY A 48 21.20 -3.40 -11.53
CA GLY A 48 22.00 -3.34 -10.33
C GLY A 48 21.72 -4.53 -9.40
N GLU A 49 22.33 -4.49 -8.22
CA GLU A 49 22.15 -5.54 -7.21
C GLU A 49 20.71 -5.63 -6.73
N ALA A 50 20.29 -6.86 -6.43
CA ALA A 50 18.98 -7.11 -5.85
C ALA A 50 19.00 -6.76 -4.36
N PHE A 51 18.00 -6.01 -3.92
CA PHE A 51 17.75 -5.69 -2.52
C PHE A 51 16.34 -6.13 -2.12
N GLN A 52 16.15 -6.45 -0.84
CA GLN A 52 14.86 -6.83 -0.29
C GLN A 52 14.21 -5.60 0.37
N PRO A 53 12.94 -5.29 0.07
CA PRO A 53 12.26 -4.20 0.73
C PRO A 53 11.92 -4.62 2.16
N GLN A 54 11.73 -3.65 3.04
CA GLN A 54 11.23 -3.90 4.40
C GLN A 54 9.73 -3.60 4.54
N ARG A 55 9.16 -2.93 3.54
CA ARG A 55 7.77 -2.48 3.51
C ARG A 55 7.25 -2.35 2.09
N GLY A 56 5.94 -2.19 2.00
CA GLY A 56 5.23 -1.89 0.78
C GLY A 56 4.69 -3.12 0.07
N LEU A 57 3.71 -2.89 -0.79
CA LEU A 57 3.07 -3.89 -1.62
C LEU A 57 3.53 -3.76 -3.07
N ARG A 58 3.44 -4.86 -3.81
CA ARG A 58 3.85 -4.91 -5.22
C ARG A 58 2.72 -4.39 -6.09
N GLN A 59 2.90 -3.23 -6.71
CA GLN A 59 1.96 -2.73 -7.71
C GLN A 59 1.89 -3.71 -8.90
N GLY A 60 0.69 -4.01 -9.39
CA GLY A 60 0.47 -5.02 -10.43
C GLY A 60 0.46 -6.48 -9.95
N ASP A 61 0.63 -6.75 -8.66
CA ASP A 61 0.28 -8.05 -8.07
C ASP A 61 -1.23 -8.10 -7.81
N PRO A 62 -1.96 -9.14 -8.27
CA PRO A 62 -3.39 -9.26 -8.04
C PRO A 62 -3.80 -9.27 -6.56
N LEU A 63 -2.90 -9.62 -5.63
CA LEU A 63 -3.18 -9.61 -4.19
C LEU A 63 -3.07 -8.21 -3.57
N SER A 64 -2.22 -7.34 -4.11
CA SER A 64 -1.92 -6.04 -3.51
C SER A 64 -3.15 -5.13 -3.31
N PRO A 65 -4.12 -5.04 -4.24
CA PRO A 65 -5.33 -4.27 -4.03
C PRO A 65 -6.15 -4.75 -2.83
N TYR A 66 -6.28 -6.06 -2.63
CA TYR A 66 -7.04 -6.63 -1.51
C TYR A 66 -6.34 -6.40 -0.17
N LEU A 67 -5.02 -6.56 -0.13
CA LEU A 67 -4.23 -6.30 1.06
C LEU A 67 -4.27 -4.81 1.44
N PHE A 68 -4.28 -3.92 0.45
CA PHE A 68 -4.48 -2.49 0.67
C PHE A 68 -5.85 -2.19 1.31
N LEU A 69 -6.92 -2.83 0.84
CA LEU A 69 -8.26 -2.67 1.42
C LEU A 69 -8.33 -3.14 2.86
N ILE A 70 -7.69 -4.27 3.20
CA ILE A 70 -7.60 -4.76 4.59
C ILE A 70 -6.91 -3.73 5.49
N CYS A 71 -5.79 -3.16 5.04
CA CYS A 71 -5.11 -2.09 5.76
C CYS A 71 -5.98 -0.83 5.90
N ALA A 72 -6.68 -0.42 4.83
CA ALA A 72 -7.53 0.76 4.81
C ALA A 72 -8.73 0.64 5.76
N GLU A 73 -9.42 -0.49 5.73
CA GLU A 73 -10.53 -0.81 6.64
C GLU A 73 -10.05 -0.85 8.09
N GLY A 74 -8.92 -1.52 8.34
CA GLY A 74 -8.28 -1.55 9.65
C GLY A 74 -7.96 -0.18 10.21
N PHE A 75 -7.35 0.66 9.38
CA PHE A 75 -7.02 2.03 9.73
C PHE A 75 -8.27 2.88 9.99
N SER A 76 -9.34 2.71 9.19
CA SER A 76 -10.62 3.39 9.42
C SER A 76 -11.20 3.04 10.79
N ARG A 77 -11.18 1.76 11.17
CA ARG A 77 -11.65 1.31 12.50
C ARG A 77 -10.82 1.88 13.64
N LEU A 78 -9.49 1.91 13.50
CA LEU A 78 -8.61 2.51 14.50
C LEU A 78 -8.93 3.99 14.72
N ILE A 79 -9.27 4.73 13.66
CA ILE A 79 -9.61 6.14 13.80
C ILE A 79 -11.01 6.33 14.38
N GLN A 80 -11.98 5.48 14.02
CA GLN A 80 -13.28 5.48 14.69
C GLN A 80 -13.16 5.20 16.19
N MET A 81 -12.32 4.23 16.58
CA MET A 81 -12.02 3.95 18.00
C MET A 81 -11.40 5.16 18.68
N ALA A 82 -10.38 5.78 18.09
CA ALA A 82 -9.73 6.97 18.64
C ALA A 82 -10.67 8.18 18.76
N LYS A 83 -11.64 8.32 17.82
CA LYS A 83 -12.70 9.33 17.90
C LYS A 83 -13.67 9.04 19.06
N ASN A 84 -14.10 7.78 19.22
CA ASN A 84 -14.99 7.38 20.31
C ASN A 84 -14.34 7.51 21.69
N GLU A 85 -13.02 7.31 21.78
CA GLU A 85 -12.23 7.54 23.00
C GLU A 85 -11.95 9.03 23.28
N GLY A 86 -12.45 9.95 22.43
CA GLY A 86 -12.22 11.39 22.59
C GLY A 86 -10.79 11.83 22.31
N LYS A 87 -9.93 10.97 21.75
CA LYS A 87 -8.53 11.26 21.42
C LYS A 87 -8.36 12.00 20.08
N LEU A 88 -9.41 12.00 19.25
CA LEU A 88 -9.46 12.71 17.97
C LEU A 88 -10.80 13.43 17.83
N GLU A 89 -10.77 14.76 17.71
CA GLU A 89 -11.94 15.55 17.30
C GLU A 89 -12.14 15.41 15.78
N GLY A 90 -13.30 14.89 15.37
CA GLY A 90 -13.62 14.73 13.94
C GLY A 90 -13.94 16.07 13.27
N THR A 91 -13.51 16.27 12.03
CA THR A 91 -13.93 17.41 11.21
C THR A 91 -15.14 17.01 10.36
N ASN A 92 -16.19 17.84 10.34
CA ASN A 92 -17.44 17.57 9.60
C ASN A 92 -17.30 18.02 8.14
N VAL A 93 -17.63 17.13 7.18
CA VAL A 93 -17.70 17.47 5.75
C VAL A 93 -19.10 17.17 5.21
N GLY A 94 -19.91 18.22 4.96
CA GLY A 94 -21.14 18.15 4.17
C GLY A 94 -22.48 18.05 4.93
N ARG A 95 -23.58 18.51 4.29
CA ARG A 95 -24.97 18.56 4.83
C ARG A 95 -25.76 17.24 4.73
N GLY A 96 -25.22 16.22 4.08
CA GLY A 96 -25.76 14.87 4.05
C GLY A 96 -24.81 13.98 4.82
N ARG A 97 -25.31 13.35 5.88
CA ARG A 97 -24.58 12.64 6.96
C ARG A 97 -23.80 11.40 6.47
N ILE A 98 -22.85 11.59 5.58
CA ILE A 98 -21.87 10.60 5.14
C ILE A 98 -20.59 10.93 5.91
N GLU A 99 -20.31 10.19 6.98
CA GLU A 99 -19.01 10.26 7.65
C GLU A 99 -17.96 9.58 6.77
N VAL A 100 -17.45 10.30 5.77
CA VAL A 100 -16.22 9.92 5.09
C VAL A 100 -15.08 10.16 6.08
N SER A 101 -14.77 9.16 6.89
CA SER A 101 -13.66 9.25 7.83
C SER A 101 -12.32 9.32 7.10
N HIS A 102 -12.13 8.50 6.06
CA HIS A 102 -10.91 8.44 5.25
C HIS A 102 -11.26 8.02 3.82
N LEU A 103 -10.80 8.80 2.82
CA LEU A 103 -10.94 8.46 1.41
C LEU A 103 -9.58 7.95 0.90
N PHE A 104 -9.44 6.64 0.74
CA PHE A 104 -8.21 6.04 0.23
C PHE A 104 -8.26 5.92 -1.29
N PHE A 105 -7.61 6.84 -1.98
CA PHE A 105 -7.28 6.68 -3.40
C PHE A 105 -5.89 6.06 -3.55
N THR A 106 -5.79 5.01 -4.37
CA THR A 106 -4.51 4.55 -4.90
C THR A 106 -4.19 5.44 -6.11
N ASP A 107 -3.24 6.36 -5.99
CA ASP A 107 -2.81 7.29 -7.05
C ASP A 107 -1.95 6.59 -8.11
N ASP A 108 -2.48 5.49 -8.67
CA ASP A 108 -1.87 4.80 -9.79
C ASP A 108 -2.36 5.46 -11.06
N ARG A 109 -1.72 6.58 -11.42
CA ARG A 109 -1.91 7.17 -12.74
C ARG A 109 -1.48 6.17 -13.80
N PHE A 110 -2.43 5.74 -14.63
CA PHE A 110 -2.15 5.13 -15.92
C PHE A 110 -1.49 6.21 -16.77
N GLY A 111 -0.17 6.18 -16.89
CA GLY A 111 0.53 7.03 -17.84
C GLY A 111 0.10 6.62 -19.25
N SER A 112 -0.79 7.38 -19.87
CA SER A 112 -0.84 7.43 -21.33
C SER A 112 0.56 7.80 -21.82
N PRO A 113 1.13 7.08 -22.80
CA PRO A 113 2.45 7.42 -23.31
C PRO A 113 2.38 8.83 -23.91
N ASP A 114 3.18 9.75 -23.36
CA ASP A 114 3.44 11.00 -24.05
C ASP A 114 4.10 10.65 -25.39
N GLU A 115 3.65 11.27 -26.49
CA GLU A 115 4.15 11.08 -27.87
C GLU A 115 5.64 11.50 -28.07
N LYS A 116 6.37 11.72 -26.98
CA LYS A 116 7.79 12.04 -26.97
C LYS A 116 8.41 11.17 -25.89
N GLY A 117 9.02 10.05 -26.28
CA GLY A 117 9.61 9.04 -25.42
C GLY A 117 10.80 9.51 -24.57
N ASN A 118 10.56 10.49 -23.69
CA ASN A 118 11.51 10.94 -22.69
C ASN A 118 10.93 10.63 -21.31
N ALA A 119 11.51 9.62 -20.65
CA ALA A 119 11.20 9.31 -19.27
C ALA A 119 11.50 10.54 -18.39
N ARG A 120 10.57 10.91 -17.51
CA ARG A 120 10.84 11.90 -16.47
C ARG A 120 11.99 11.40 -15.61
N SER A 121 13.03 12.22 -15.49
CA SER A 121 14.32 11.94 -14.83
C SER A 121 14.26 11.75 -13.31
N ASP A 122 13.07 11.79 -12.71
CA ASP A 122 12.89 11.76 -11.25
C ASP A 122 12.51 10.37 -10.70
N GLU A 123 12.44 9.35 -11.55
CA GLU A 123 12.20 7.97 -11.12
C GLU A 123 13.35 7.06 -11.57
N LEU A 124 14.13 6.57 -10.60
CA LEU A 124 14.97 5.40 -10.84
C LEU A 124 14.05 4.24 -11.28
N PRO A 125 14.30 3.58 -12.42
CA PRO A 125 13.48 2.46 -12.85
C PRO A 125 13.79 1.27 -11.93
N ILE A 126 12.93 1.04 -10.94
CA ILE A 126 13.04 -0.07 -10.01
C ILE A 126 12.18 -1.23 -10.52
N SER A 127 12.81 -2.37 -10.80
CA SER A 127 12.12 -3.61 -11.19
C SER A 127 11.85 -4.47 -9.95
N LYS A 128 10.60 -4.94 -9.77
CA LYS A 128 10.19 -5.85 -8.67
C LYS A 128 10.09 -7.30 -9.18
N ARG A 129 10.80 -8.26 -8.58
CA ARG A 129 10.77 -9.70 -8.88
C ARG A 129 10.26 -10.51 -7.69
N ARG A 130 9.66 -11.68 -7.95
CA ARG A 130 9.18 -12.62 -6.92
C ARG A 130 10.24 -13.67 -6.64
#